data_AF-A0A3R7ZDH3-F1
#
_entry.id   AF-A0A3R7ZDH3-F1
#
_cell.length_a   1.000
_cell.length_b   1.000
_cell.length_c   1.000
_cell.angle_alpha   90.00
_cell.angle_beta   90.00
_cell.angle_gamma   90.00
#
_symmetry.space_group_name_H-M   'P 1'
#
loop_
_entity.id
_entity.type
_entity.pdbx_description
1 polymer ?
#
loop_
_entity_poly.entity_id
_entity_poly.type
_entity_poly.pdbx_seq_one_letter_code
_entity_poly.pdbx_strand_id
1 'polypeptide(L)'
;MSHFAQRAMLLAQNTAKQAANLAANPSPSIAAPSDDADEFKWIGLAIVVGSAILSNLGVNVQKLSHVKEEKRSLFLRRPYYVRPLWIIGMTFVVLGSIGDFEALAFAPQALVASVGGGCTVLANMGFAHLWLGQRLTWYDVFGTFFILVGVVLSTLANTPDAQLDLNELELHFRHLEFLVYFSVMVCRVLLGPAVLNRGYLLR
;
A
#
# COMPACT_ATOMS: atom_id res chain seq x y z
N MET A 1 1.05 1.33 62.89
CA MET A 1 1.77 1.12 61.62
C MET A 1 1.04 1.89 60.53
N SER A 2 1.74 2.78 59.83
CA SER A 2 1.13 3.82 59.00
C SER A 2 0.43 3.23 57.77
N HIS A 3 -0.67 3.87 57.37
CA HIS A 3 -1.46 3.55 56.16
C HIS A 3 -0.60 3.41 54.88
N PHE A 4 0.58 4.06 54.88
CA PHE A 4 1.61 3.93 53.85
C PHE A 4 2.21 2.52 53.77
N ALA A 5 2.52 1.90 54.92
CA ALA A 5 3.07 0.54 54.98
C ALA A 5 2.07 -0.51 54.47
N GLN A 6 0.77 -0.33 54.76
CA GLN A 6 -0.28 -1.21 54.23
C GLN A 6 -0.43 -1.08 52.72
N ARG A 7 -0.38 0.13 52.16
CA ARG A 7 -0.44 0.35 50.71
C ARG A 7 0.80 -0.21 49.99
N ALA A 8 1.99 -0.05 50.56
CA ALA A 8 3.21 -0.62 50.01
C ALA A 8 3.17 -2.16 50.00
N MET A 9 2.66 -2.77 51.07
CA MET A 9 2.52 -4.22 51.16
C MET A 9 1.44 -4.76 50.21
N LEU A 10 0.32 -4.04 50.05
CA LEU A 10 -0.74 -4.37 49.10
C LEU A 10 -0.23 -4.29 47.64
N LEU A 11 0.54 -3.25 47.31
CA LEU A 11 1.16 -3.12 46.00
C LEU A 11 2.14 -4.26 45.73
N ALA A 12 3.01 -4.59 46.68
CA ALA A 12 3.94 -5.71 46.55
C ALA A 12 3.22 -7.05 46.33
N GLN A 13 2.13 -7.30 47.05
CA GLN A 13 1.31 -8.51 46.87
C GLN A 13 0.60 -8.54 45.51
N ASN A 14 0.09 -7.40 45.05
CA ASN A 14 -0.56 -7.31 43.74
C ASN A 14 0.44 -7.51 42.60
N THR A 15 1.63 -6.91 42.69
CA THR A 15 2.72 -7.11 41.71
C THR A 15 3.18 -8.56 41.70
N ALA A 16 3.30 -9.22 42.86
CA ALA A 16 3.67 -10.63 42.95
C ALA A 16 2.60 -11.55 42.32
N LYS A 17 1.31 -11.28 42.57
CA LYS A 17 0.21 -12.00 41.95
C LYS A 17 0.16 -11.76 40.44
N GLN A 18 0.47 -10.56 39.98
CA GLN A 18 0.51 -10.23 38.56
C GLN A 18 1.69 -10.90 37.86
N ALA A 19 2.87 -10.92 38.47
CA ALA A 19 4.03 -11.66 37.99
C ALA A 19 3.78 -13.18 37.95
N ALA A 20 3.10 -13.73 38.97
CA ALA A 20 2.70 -15.14 39.00
C ALA A 20 1.65 -15.46 37.91
N ASN A 21 0.69 -14.57 37.66
CA ASN A 21 -0.28 -14.72 36.56
C ASN A 21 0.40 -14.64 35.18
N LEU A 22 1.42 -13.78 34.99
CA LEU A 22 2.22 -13.70 33.77
C LEU A 22 3.13 -14.91 33.56
N ALA A 23 3.54 -15.57 34.64
CA ALA A 23 4.32 -16.81 34.58
C ALA A 23 3.44 -18.06 34.36
N ALA A 24 2.21 -18.06 34.92
CA ALA A 24 1.26 -19.17 34.81
C ALA A 24 0.43 -19.13 33.52
N ASN A 25 0.09 -17.93 33.07
CA ASN A 25 -0.35 -17.61 31.72
C ASN A 25 0.77 -16.80 31.08
N PRO A 26 1.81 -17.44 30.52
CA PRO A 26 2.64 -16.72 29.56
C PRO A 26 1.68 -16.06 28.58
N SER A 27 1.85 -14.76 28.31
CA SER A 27 1.26 -14.13 27.12
C SER A 27 1.34 -15.15 25.99
N PRO A 28 0.32 -15.33 25.14
CA PRO A 28 0.43 -16.22 23.99
C PRO A 28 1.81 -15.92 23.43
N SER A 29 2.66 -16.95 23.46
CA SER A 29 4.08 -16.84 23.17
C SER A 29 4.23 -15.88 22.00
N ILE A 30 5.32 -15.12 21.90
CA ILE A 30 5.76 -14.66 20.58
C ILE A 30 5.68 -15.91 19.70
N ALA A 31 4.58 -16.04 18.97
CA ALA A 31 4.27 -17.29 18.31
C ALA A 31 5.32 -17.29 17.23
N ALA A 32 6.15 -18.33 17.21
CA ALA A 32 6.86 -18.64 15.98
C ALA A 32 5.83 -18.46 14.85
N PRO A 33 6.16 -17.69 13.78
CA PRO A 33 5.18 -17.35 12.75
C PRO A 33 4.41 -18.62 12.41
N SER A 34 3.12 -18.65 12.75
CA SER A 34 2.29 -19.81 12.48
C SER A 34 2.27 -19.95 10.97
N ASP A 35 2.56 -21.15 10.44
CA ASP A 35 2.56 -21.42 8.99
C ASP A 35 1.33 -20.79 8.29
N ASP A 36 0.18 -20.79 8.98
CA ASP A 36 -1.09 -20.17 8.56
C ASP A 36 -0.95 -18.67 8.20
N ALA A 37 -0.20 -17.89 8.98
CA ALA A 37 -0.03 -16.45 8.77
C ALA A 37 0.85 -16.13 7.55
N ASP A 38 1.87 -16.95 7.31
CA ASP A 38 2.68 -16.87 6.10
C ASP A 38 1.89 -17.35 4.88
N GLU A 39 1.03 -18.37 5.03
CA GLU A 39 0.13 -18.84 3.97
C GLU A 39 -0.86 -17.75 3.52
N PHE A 40 -1.55 -17.08 4.47
CA PHE A 40 -2.46 -15.98 4.14
C PHE A 40 -1.75 -14.81 3.45
N LYS A 41 -0.51 -14.49 3.86
CA LYS A 41 0.29 -13.46 3.19
C LYS A 41 0.50 -13.76 1.71
N TRP A 42 0.82 -15.00 1.34
CA TRP A 42 1.01 -15.37 -0.07
C TRP A 42 -0.29 -15.29 -0.88
N ILE A 43 -1.44 -15.57 -0.26
CA ILE A 43 -2.76 -15.36 -0.87
C ILE A 43 -2.96 -13.88 -1.19
N GLY A 44 -2.70 -12.99 -0.22
CA GLY A 44 -2.77 -11.54 -0.44
C GLY A 44 -1.84 -11.04 -1.55
N LEU A 45 -0.61 -11.57 -1.61
CA LEU A 45 0.35 -11.25 -2.67
C LEU A 45 -0.10 -11.76 -4.05
N ALA A 46 -0.70 -12.94 -4.13
CA ALA A 46 -1.26 -13.46 -5.38
C ALA A 46 -2.43 -12.60 -5.88
N ILE A 47 -3.32 -12.19 -4.97
CA ILE A 47 -4.46 -11.32 -5.28
C ILE A 47 -3.96 -9.97 -5.82
N VAL A 48 -3.00 -9.31 -5.16
CA VAL A 48 -2.53 -7.99 -5.63
C VAL A 48 -1.80 -8.09 -6.97
N VAL A 49 -1.05 -9.17 -7.23
CA VAL A 49 -0.41 -9.40 -8.54
C VAL A 49 -1.47 -9.56 -9.63
N GLY A 50 -2.49 -10.39 -9.39
CA GLY A 50 -3.61 -10.56 -10.32
C GLY A 50 -4.36 -9.24 -10.57
N SER A 51 -4.61 -8.49 -9.52
CA SER A 51 -5.30 -7.19 -9.54
C SER A 51 -4.53 -6.14 -10.32
N ALA A 52 -3.22 -6.04 -10.10
CA ALA A 52 -2.33 -5.15 -10.84
C ALA A 52 -2.32 -5.47 -12.34
N ILE A 53 -2.23 -6.76 -12.72
CA ILE A 53 -2.27 -7.18 -14.12
C ILE A 53 -3.62 -6.84 -14.75
N LEU A 54 -4.73 -7.17 -14.07
CA LEU A 54 -6.08 -6.92 -14.56
C LEU A 54 -6.37 -5.42 -14.74
N SER A 55 -5.96 -4.61 -13.77
CA SER A 55 -6.09 -3.15 -13.83
C SER A 55 -5.26 -2.56 -14.98
N ASN A 56 -4.00 -3.00 -15.15
CA ASN A 56 -3.14 -2.54 -16.26
C ASN A 56 -3.65 -2.97 -17.64
N LEU A 57 -4.23 -4.17 -17.72
CA LEU A 57 -4.96 -4.61 -18.89
C LEU A 57 -6.11 -3.64 -19.20
N GLY A 58 -6.91 -3.29 -18.20
CA GLY A 58 -8.00 -2.32 -18.31
C GLY A 58 -7.55 -0.95 -18.81
N VAL A 59 -6.50 -0.39 -18.21
CA VAL A 59 -5.92 0.90 -18.61
C VAL A 59 -5.40 0.86 -20.05
N ASN A 60 -4.72 -0.22 -20.46
CA ASN A 60 -4.23 -0.35 -21.83
C ASN A 60 -5.37 -0.55 -22.85
N VAL A 61 -6.45 -1.22 -22.49
CA VAL A 61 -7.67 -1.31 -23.30
C VAL A 61 -8.36 0.06 -23.44
N GLN A 62 -8.43 0.84 -22.36
CA GLN A 62 -8.93 2.22 -22.45
C GLN A 62 -8.04 3.07 -23.36
N LYS A 63 -6.72 2.99 -23.21
CA LYS A 63 -5.74 3.68 -24.07
C LYS A 63 -5.92 3.31 -25.54
N LEU A 64 -6.14 2.03 -25.84
CA LEU A 64 -6.49 1.57 -27.19
C LEU A 64 -7.80 2.21 -27.69
N SER A 65 -8.83 2.31 -26.84
CA SER A 65 -10.08 3.01 -27.18
C SER A 65 -9.85 4.50 -27.48
N HIS A 66 -8.93 5.16 -26.79
CA HIS A 66 -8.56 6.56 -27.05
C HIS A 66 -7.83 6.71 -28.38
N VAL A 67 -6.77 5.92 -28.61
CA VAL A 67 -5.98 5.95 -29.86
C VAL A 67 -6.86 5.64 -31.08
N LYS A 68 -7.82 4.71 -30.95
CA LYS A 68 -8.77 4.39 -32.02
C LYS A 68 -9.73 5.56 -32.31
N GLU A 69 -10.14 6.29 -31.28
CA GLU A 69 -11.05 7.42 -31.44
C GLU A 69 -10.34 8.66 -31.98
N GLU A 70 -9.08 8.89 -31.61
CA GLU A 70 -8.29 10.03 -32.08
C GLU A 70 -8.14 10.07 -33.61
N LYS A 71 -8.18 8.90 -34.27
CA LYS A 71 -8.17 8.75 -35.73
C LYS A 71 -9.45 9.27 -36.41
N ARG A 72 -10.52 9.53 -35.67
CA ARG A 72 -11.76 10.13 -36.22
C ARG A 72 -11.67 11.65 -36.24
N SER A 73 -12.37 12.28 -37.18
CA SER A 73 -12.52 13.73 -37.21
C SER A 73 -13.17 14.24 -35.93
N LEU A 74 -12.84 15.47 -35.51
CA LEU A 74 -13.27 16.05 -34.23
C LEU A 74 -14.78 15.95 -34.01
N PHE A 75 -15.58 16.22 -35.05
CA PHE A 75 -17.04 16.19 -34.99
C PHE A 75 -17.65 14.79 -34.96
N LEU A 76 -16.89 13.74 -35.31
CA LEU A 76 -17.32 12.34 -35.30
C LEU A 76 -16.83 11.58 -34.06
N ARG A 77 -16.16 12.26 -33.13
CA ARG A 77 -15.67 11.65 -31.89
C ARG A 77 -16.85 11.38 -30.95
N ARG A 78 -16.99 10.12 -30.58
CA ARG A 78 -18.03 9.59 -29.70
C ARG A 78 -17.67 9.84 -28.23
N PRO A 79 -18.63 10.04 -27.30
CA PRO A 79 -18.32 10.14 -25.87
C PRO A 79 -17.90 8.78 -25.26
N TYR A 80 -17.31 8.76 -24.06
CA TYR A 80 -16.74 7.55 -23.46
C TYR A 80 -17.75 6.42 -23.22
N TYR A 81 -18.94 6.77 -22.71
CA TYR A 81 -20.00 5.82 -22.35
C TYR A 81 -20.65 5.11 -23.53
N VAL A 82 -20.33 5.48 -24.78
CA VAL A 82 -20.79 4.73 -25.97
C VAL A 82 -19.66 3.94 -26.64
N ARG A 83 -18.44 4.00 -26.11
CA ARG A 83 -17.28 3.27 -26.64
C ARG A 83 -17.16 1.94 -25.90
N PRO A 84 -17.49 0.80 -26.53
CA PRO A 84 -17.50 -0.49 -25.83
C PRO A 84 -16.13 -0.89 -25.29
N LEU A 85 -15.04 -0.60 -26.02
CA LEU A 85 -13.68 -0.84 -25.54
C LEU A 85 -13.39 -0.06 -24.25
N TRP A 86 -13.84 1.19 -24.16
CA TRP A 86 -13.63 2.00 -22.95
C TRP A 86 -14.35 1.39 -21.75
N ILE A 87 -15.61 0.94 -21.92
CA ILE A 87 -16.39 0.31 -20.86
C ILE A 87 -15.76 -1.01 -20.40
N ILE A 88 -15.30 -1.85 -21.35
CA ILE A 88 -14.59 -3.09 -21.03
C ILE A 88 -13.34 -2.78 -20.20
N GLY A 89 -12.54 -1.81 -20.65
CA GLY A 89 -11.35 -1.39 -19.91
C GLY A 89 -11.68 -0.85 -18.52
N MET A 90 -12.76 -0.08 -18.37
CA MET A 90 -13.24 0.41 -17.07
C MET A 90 -13.68 -0.73 -16.15
N THR A 91 -14.32 -1.76 -16.69
CA THR A 91 -14.74 -2.94 -15.93
C THR A 91 -13.52 -3.65 -15.33
N PHE A 92 -12.46 -3.86 -16.12
CA PHE A 92 -11.22 -4.47 -15.62
C PHE A 92 -10.52 -3.62 -14.56
N VAL A 93 -10.50 -2.28 -14.70
CA VAL A 93 -9.95 -1.39 -13.68
C VAL A 93 -10.72 -1.53 -12.37
N VAL A 94 -12.06 -1.50 -12.41
CA VAL A 94 -12.90 -1.64 -11.21
C VAL A 94 -12.68 -3.00 -10.54
N LEU A 95 -12.65 -4.09 -11.31
CA LEU A 95 -12.37 -5.43 -10.77
C LEU A 95 -10.97 -5.51 -10.15
N GLY A 96 -9.95 -4.91 -10.78
CA GLY A 96 -8.62 -4.81 -10.20
C GLY A 96 -8.63 -4.05 -8.87
N SER A 97 -9.33 -2.91 -8.79
CA SER A 97 -9.43 -2.14 -7.53
C SER A 97 -10.14 -2.90 -6.40
N ILE A 98 -11.11 -3.76 -6.73
CA ILE A 98 -11.75 -4.63 -5.74
C ILE A 98 -10.74 -5.64 -5.20
N GLY A 99 -9.95 -6.27 -6.08
CA GLY A 99 -8.91 -7.20 -5.66
C GLY A 99 -7.77 -6.52 -4.87
N ASP A 100 -7.38 -5.29 -5.22
CA ASP A 100 -6.42 -4.52 -4.42
C ASP A 100 -6.93 -4.28 -2.99
N PHE A 101 -8.23 -4.01 -2.84
CA PHE A 101 -8.86 -3.89 -1.52
C PHE A 101 -8.92 -5.23 -0.78
N GLU A 102 -9.26 -6.32 -1.48
CA GLU A 102 -9.33 -7.67 -0.92
C GLU A 102 -7.96 -8.15 -0.43
N ALA A 103 -6.87 -7.82 -1.14
CA ALA A 103 -5.51 -8.17 -0.74
C ALA A 103 -5.13 -7.60 0.65
N LEU A 104 -5.69 -6.45 1.04
CA LEU A 104 -5.46 -5.84 2.35
C LEU A 104 -6.04 -6.65 3.51
N ALA A 105 -6.98 -7.56 3.25
CA ALA A 105 -7.49 -8.48 4.28
C ALA A 105 -6.48 -9.58 4.64
N PHE A 106 -5.50 -9.84 3.77
CA PHE A 106 -4.58 -10.96 3.87
C PHE A 106 -3.11 -10.56 4.02
N ALA A 107 -2.73 -9.35 3.59
CA ALA A 107 -1.36 -8.87 3.64
C ALA A 107 -1.27 -7.40 4.09
N PRO A 108 -0.19 -7.01 4.80
CA PRO A 108 0.07 -5.61 5.17
C PRO A 108 0.08 -4.67 3.97
N GLN A 109 -0.47 -3.47 4.14
CA GLN A 109 -0.56 -2.46 3.08
C GLN A 109 0.80 -2.13 2.45
N ALA A 110 1.87 -2.09 3.24
CA ALA A 110 3.22 -1.82 2.75
C ALA A 110 3.70 -2.87 1.72
N LEU A 111 3.42 -4.15 1.98
CA LEU A 111 3.72 -5.24 1.05
C LEU A 111 2.85 -5.20 -0.18
N VAL A 112 1.54 -4.99 -0.01
CA VAL A 112 0.59 -4.87 -1.11
C VAL A 112 1.01 -3.72 -2.04
N ALA A 113 1.39 -2.58 -1.48
CA ALA A 113 1.85 -1.42 -2.26
C ALA A 113 3.16 -1.69 -3.00
N SER A 114 4.15 -2.33 -2.38
CA SER A 114 5.44 -2.60 -3.04
C SER A 114 5.29 -3.63 -4.15
N VAL A 115 4.69 -4.79 -3.87
CA VAL A 115 4.50 -5.88 -4.84
C VAL A 115 3.53 -5.46 -5.95
N GLY A 116 2.37 -4.89 -5.59
CA GLY A 116 1.38 -4.40 -6.56
C GLY A 116 1.93 -3.28 -7.44
N GLY A 117 2.68 -2.34 -6.86
CA GLY A 117 3.34 -1.26 -7.60
C GLY A 117 4.37 -1.78 -8.60
N GLY A 118 5.24 -2.70 -8.18
CA GLY A 118 6.21 -3.31 -9.10
C GLY A 118 5.56 -4.15 -10.20
N CYS A 119 4.54 -4.93 -9.85
CA CYS A 119 3.75 -5.70 -10.82
C CYS A 119 3.05 -4.78 -11.83
N THR A 120 2.52 -3.65 -11.38
CA THR A 120 1.89 -2.64 -12.26
C THR A 120 2.86 -2.13 -13.31
N VAL A 121 4.10 -1.80 -12.93
CA VAL A 121 5.11 -1.32 -13.88
C VAL A 121 5.45 -2.40 -14.91
N LEU A 122 5.63 -3.65 -14.47
CA LEU A 122 5.90 -4.78 -15.35
C LEU A 122 4.75 -5.05 -16.33
N ALA A 123 3.52 -5.13 -15.79
CA ALA A 123 2.33 -5.39 -16.58
C ALA A 123 2.12 -4.28 -17.62
N ASN A 124 2.29 -3.01 -17.21
CA ASN A 124 2.20 -1.89 -18.13
C ASN A 124 3.26 -1.96 -19.23
N MET A 125 4.52 -2.22 -18.87
CA MET A 125 5.61 -2.35 -19.84
C MET A 125 5.31 -3.47 -20.85
N GLY A 126 4.80 -4.61 -20.38
CA GLY A 126 4.37 -5.73 -21.23
C GLY A 126 3.22 -5.38 -22.16
N PHE A 127 2.09 -4.91 -21.63
CA PHE A 127 0.91 -4.59 -22.44
C PHE A 127 1.16 -3.44 -23.41
N ALA A 128 1.88 -2.40 -22.99
CA ALA A 128 2.19 -1.26 -23.83
C ALA A 128 3.12 -1.62 -25.00
N HIS A 129 4.08 -2.51 -24.76
CA HIS A 129 4.98 -2.99 -25.82
C HIS A 129 4.27 -3.96 -26.77
N LEU A 130 3.65 -5.01 -26.23
CA LEU A 130 3.05 -6.09 -27.01
C LEU A 130 1.79 -5.65 -27.76
N TRP A 131 0.94 -4.84 -27.14
CA TRP A 131 -0.38 -4.52 -27.69
C TRP A 131 -0.42 -3.16 -28.39
N LEU A 132 0.27 -2.16 -27.85
CA LEU A 132 0.29 -0.81 -28.42
C LEU A 132 1.49 -0.56 -29.34
N GLY A 133 2.44 -1.50 -29.41
CA GLY A 133 3.64 -1.38 -30.25
C GLY A 133 4.58 -0.26 -29.79
N GLN A 134 4.53 0.14 -28.51
CA GLN A 134 5.45 1.16 -27.99
C GLN A 134 6.87 0.60 -27.95
N ARG A 135 7.87 1.39 -28.36
CA ARG A 135 9.26 0.94 -28.34
C ARG A 135 9.81 0.94 -26.91
N LEU A 136 10.38 -0.18 -26.48
CA LEU A 136 11.12 -0.25 -25.21
C LEU A 136 12.42 0.53 -25.34
N THR A 137 12.66 1.46 -24.42
CA THR A 137 13.95 2.12 -24.30
C THR A 137 14.82 1.41 -23.27
N TRP A 138 16.14 1.61 -23.34
CA TRP A 138 17.07 1.06 -22.35
C TRP A 138 16.77 1.59 -20.94
N TYR A 139 16.27 2.82 -20.83
CA TYR A 139 15.87 3.40 -19.54
C TYR A 139 14.68 2.67 -18.92
N ASP A 140 13.71 2.21 -19.72
CA ASP A 140 12.56 1.44 -19.24
C ASP A 140 13.02 0.10 -18.64
N VAL A 141 13.99 -0.55 -19.28
CA VAL A 141 14.56 -1.82 -18.81
C VAL A 141 15.31 -1.63 -17.49
N PHE A 142 16.22 -0.65 -17.42
CA PHE A 142 16.96 -0.39 -16.19
C PHE A 142 16.04 0.05 -15.05
N GLY A 143 15.07 0.93 -15.32
CA GLY A 143 14.10 1.37 -14.32
C GLY A 143 13.29 0.20 -13.76
N THR A 144 12.78 -0.66 -14.65
CA THR A 144 12.03 -1.86 -14.25
C THR A 144 12.88 -2.84 -13.45
N PHE A 145 14.16 -3.01 -13.81
CA PHE A 145 15.10 -3.81 -13.04
C PHE A 145 15.29 -3.28 -11.61
N PHE A 146 15.50 -1.98 -11.43
CA PHE A 146 15.63 -1.39 -10.09
C PHE A 146 14.35 -1.50 -9.27
N ILE A 147 13.17 -1.39 -9.90
CA ILE A 147 11.88 -1.62 -9.25
C ILE A 147 11.77 -3.05 -8.76
N LEU A 148 12.12 -4.03 -9.59
CA LEU A 148 12.13 -5.45 -9.20
C LEU A 148 13.03 -5.72 -8.00
N VAL A 149 14.24 -5.17 -8.01
CA VAL A 149 15.16 -5.27 -6.87
C VAL A 149 14.54 -4.65 -5.62
N GLY A 150 13.94 -3.46 -5.74
CA GLY A 150 13.24 -2.80 -4.64
C GLY A 150 12.09 -3.62 -4.06
N VAL A 151 11.28 -4.26 -4.91
CA VAL A 151 10.17 -5.14 -4.48
C VAL A 151 10.69 -6.36 -3.74
N VAL A 152 11.73 -7.02 -4.24
CA VAL A 152 12.33 -8.18 -3.57
C VAL A 152 12.89 -7.78 -2.21
N LEU A 153 13.68 -6.71 -2.14
CA LEU A 153 14.24 -6.22 -0.88
C LEU A 153 13.15 -5.81 0.11
N SER A 154 12.12 -5.09 -0.34
CA SER A 154 10.98 -4.69 0.51
C SER A 154 10.20 -5.90 1.03
N THR A 155 9.99 -6.92 0.20
CA THR A 155 9.25 -8.12 0.59
C THR A 155 10.01 -8.96 1.61
N LEU A 156 11.34 -9.08 1.43
CA LEU A 156 12.22 -9.80 2.36
C LEU A 156 12.41 -9.05 3.68
N ALA A 157 12.48 -7.72 3.64
CA ALA A 157 12.64 -6.89 4.82
C ALA A 157 11.34 -6.72 5.64
N ASN A 158 10.19 -7.14 5.10
CA ASN A 158 8.93 -7.00 5.80
C ASN A 158 8.82 -7.97 6.98
N THR A 159 9.01 -7.44 8.18
CA THR A 159 8.67 -8.11 9.44
C THR A 159 7.18 -7.99 9.72
N PRO A 160 6.53 -9.01 10.30
CA PRO A 160 5.16 -8.90 10.79
C PRO A 160 5.05 -7.70 11.75
N ASP A 161 4.02 -6.87 11.59
CA ASP A 161 3.81 -5.74 12.47
C ASP A 161 3.65 -6.24 13.91
N ALA A 162 4.49 -5.73 14.82
CA ALA A 162 4.28 -5.96 16.24
C ALA A 162 2.92 -5.36 16.61
N GLN A 163 2.06 -6.13 17.28
CA GLN A 163 0.84 -5.60 17.88
C GLN A 163 1.24 -4.60 18.98
N LEU A 164 1.35 -3.32 18.61
CA LEU A 164 1.65 -2.23 19.51
C LEU A 164 0.45 -2.01 20.43
N ASP A 165 0.68 -2.03 21.74
CA ASP A 165 -0.32 -1.60 22.71
C ASP A 165 -0.62 -0.10 22.54
N LEU A 166 -1.81 0.34 22.97
CA LEU A 166 -2.25 1.74 22.84
C LEU A 166 -1.27 2.72 23.49
N ASN A 167 -0.66 2.33 24.60
CA ASN A 167 0.34 3.14 25.31
C ASN A 167 1.65 3.28 24.50
N GLU A 168 2.07 2.21 23.82
CA GLU A 168 3.26 2.21 22.96
C GLU A 168 3.01 3.07 21.71
N LEU A 169 1.81 2.99 21.13
CA LEU A 169 1.42 3.83 19.99
C LEU A 169 1.38 5.32 20.38
N GLU A 170 0.87 5.65 21.56
CA GLU A 170 0.88 7.03 22.07
C GLU A 170 2.32 7.56 22.22
N LEU A 171 3.24 6.72 22.70
CA LEU A 171 4.65 7.11 22.83
C LEU A 171 5.29 7.41 21.48
N HIS A 172 5.02 6.59 20.46
CA HIS A 172 5.50 6.80 19.09
C HIS A 172 4.96 8.11 18.49
N PHE A 173 3.69 8.46 18.74
CA PHE A 173 3.13 9.74 18.29
C PHE A 173 3.76 10.97 18.97
N ARG A 174 4.31 10.80 20.18
CA ARG A 174 4.99 11.87 20.92
C ARG A 174 6.47 12.03 20.53
N HIS A 175 7.05 11.10 19.77
CA HIS A 175 8.44 11.21 19.33
C HIS A 175 8.64 12.43 18.42
N LEU A 176 9.74 13.16 18.66
CA LEU A 176 10.07 14.38 17.92
C LEU A 176 10.16 14.12 16.41
N GLU A 177 10.69 12.96 16.02
CA GLU A 177 10.82 12.56 14.60
C GLU A 177 9.46 12.50 13.90
N PHE A 178 8.46 11.90 14.56
CA PHE A 178 7.10 11.83 14.05
C PHE A 178 6.48 13.24 13.95
N LEU A 179 6.63 14.07 14.99
CA LEU A 179 6.06 15.41 15.01
C LEU A 179 6.65 16.31 13.93
N VAL A 180 7.96 16.24 13.69
CA VAL A 180 8.64 16.97 12.60
C VAL A 180 8.14 16.49 11.25
N TYR A 181 8.11 15.17 11.03
CA TYR A 181 7.59 14.58 9.79
C TYR A 181 6.14 15.03 9.53
N PHE A 182 5.26 14.88 10.51
CA PHE A 182 3.85 15.23 10.42
C PHE A 182 3.66 16.73 10.14
N SER A 183 4.39 17.59 10.84
CA SER A 183 4.32 19.05 10.65
C SER A 183 4.77 19.45 9.24
N VAL A 184 5.86 18.88 8.74
CA VAL A 184 6.34 19.13 7.37
C VAL A 184 5.33 18.64 6.34
N MET A 185 4.74 17.46 6.56
CA MET A 185 3.71 16.90 5.67
C MET A 185 2.50 17.82 5.58
N VAL A 186 1.94 18.24 6.72
CA VAL A 186 0.79 19.15 6.79
C VAL A 186 1.11 20.49 6.14
N CYS A 187 2.27 21.09 6.45
CA CYS A 187 2.71 22.33 5.82
C CYS A 187 2.81 22.21 4.30
N ARG A 188 3.37 21.11 3.76
CA ARG A 188 3.43 20.91 2.30
C ARG A 188 2.04 20.81 1.67
N VAL A 189 1.12 20.07 2.29
CA VAL A 189 -0.25 19.92 1.77
C VAL A 189 -1.00 21.25 1.78
N LEU A 190 -0.84 22.05 2.83
CA LEU A 190 -1.53 23.35 2.95
C LEU A 190 -0.89 24.45 2.08
N LEU A 191 0.44 24.48 1.98
CA LEU A 191 1.17 25.48 1.20
C LEU A 191 1.22 25.16 -0.30
N GLY A 192 1.12 23.88 -0.69
CA GLY A 192 1.20 23.43 -2.08
C GLY A 192 0.23 24.18 -3.00
N PRO A 193 -1.08 24.21 -2.71
CA PRO A 193 -2.06 24.94 -3.51
C PRO A 193 -1.78 26.45 -3.59
N ALA A 194 -1.33 27.06 -2.49
CA ALA A 194 -1.03 28.50 -2.43
C ALA A 194 0.21 28.87 -3.26
N VAL A 195 1.24 28.02 -3.26
CA VAL A 195 2.46 28.20 -4.05
C VAL A 195 2.20 27.99 -5.55
N LEU A 196 1.40 26.97 -5.89
CA LEU A 196 1.00 26.70 -7.28
C LEU A 196 0.15 27.83 -7.85
N ASN A 197 -0.88 28.32 -7.13
CA ASN A 197 -1.72 29.42 -7.60
C ASN A 197 -0.93 30.72 -7.84
N ARG A 198 0.09 30.99 -7.02
CA ARG A 198 0.95 32.18 -7.20
C ARG A 198 1.84 32.08 -8.43
N GLY A 199 2.24 30.88 -8.83
CA GLY A 199 3.00 30.64 -10.07
C GLY A 199 2.17 30.80 -11.35
N TYR A 200 0.87 30.53 -11.30
CA TYR A 200 -0.05 30.71 -12.43
C TYR A 200 -0.47 32.17 -12.66
N LEU A 201 -0.46 33.01 -11.62
CA LEU A 201 -0.80 34.44 -11.72
C LEU A 201 0.38 35.33 -12.16
N LEU A 202 1.60 34.77 -12.23
CA LEU A 202 2.84 35.48 -12.59
C LEU A 202 3.40 35.07 -13.97
N ARG A 203 2.63 34.31 -14.76
CA ARG A 203 2.90 33.97 -16.17
C ARG A 203 1.74 34.43 -17.04
#